data_AF-A0A8J7KVP6-F1
#
_entry.id   AF-A0A8J7KVP6-F1
#
_cell.length_a   1.000
_cell.length_b   1.000
_cell.length_c   1.000
_cell.angle_alpha   90.00
_cell.angle_beta   90.00
_cell.angle_gamma   90.00
#
_symmetry.space_group_name_H-M   'P 1'
#
loop_
_entity.id
_entity.type
_entity.pdbx_description
1 polymer ?
#
loop_
_entity_poly.entity_id
_entity_poly.type
_entity_poly.pdbx_seq_one_letter_code
_entity_poly.pdbx_strand_id
1 'polypeptide(L)'
;MTEKAISNTTPPHYSTADQRFHNVRPSVYLHMGWRERLSVLRCLLFTARSRMPGQRLPEVTPNWREFLKPDNKTRIIWFGHSSLLLNMDGVTVLIDPVFSASAAPFPFRIKRFQPPVVPMEALPAIDVIVLSHNHYDHLDRVTIDFFRDKKTHFVTPLGMGKTMKKIGD
;
A
#
# COMPACT_ATOMS: atom_id res chain seq x y z
N MET A 1 29.82 -5.20 5.50
CA MET A 1 28.63 -5.36 4.64
C MET A 1 28.86 -4.50 3.41
N THR A 2 29.14 -5.14 2.29
CA THR A 2 29.44 -4.51 1.01
C THR A 2 28.13 -4.13 0.32
N GLU A 3 27.91 -2.83 0.11
CA GLU A 3 26.87 -2.31 -0.79
C GLU A 3 27.12 -2.88 -2.19
N LYS A 4 26.28 -3.82 -2.63
CA LYS A 4 26.28 -4.26 -4.02
C LYS A 4 25.37 -3.31 -4.78
N ALA A 5 25.97 -2.33 -5.44
CA ALA A 5 25.28 -1.35 -6.26
C ALA A 5 24.37 -2.06 -7.28
N ILE A 6 23.08 -1.84 -7.14
CA ILE A 6 22.06 -2.16 -8.14
C ILE A 6 22.37 -1.26 -9.34
N SER A 7 22.78 -1.85 -10.47
CA SER A 7 22.89 -1.27 -11.83
C SER A 7 23.10 0.25 -11.91
N ASN A 8 24.29 0.71 -12.32
CA ASN A 8 24.67 2.12 -12.54
C ASN A 8 23.90 2.85 -13.66
N THR A 9 22.75 2.34 -14.10
CA THR A 9 21.89 3.01 -15.07
C THR A 9 20.88 3.86 -14.33
N THR A 10 21.07 5.18 -14.41
CA THR A 10 20.09 6.17 -13.96
C THR A 10 18.72 5.83 -14.60
N PRO A 11 17.66 5.61 -13.80
CA PRO A 11 16.33 5.36 -14.34
C PRO A 11 15.92 6.51 -15.27
N PRO A 12 15.19 6.25 -16.37
CA PRO A 12 14.80 7.29 -17.35
C PRO A 12 13.92 8.41 -16.77
N HIS A 13 13.52 8.27 -15.51
CA HIS A 13 12.67 9.19 -14.79
C HIS A 13 13.42 9.90 -13.66
N TYR A 14 14.70 9.61 -13.43
CA TYR A 14 15.52 10.28 -12.43
C TYR A 14 16.45 11.29 -13.10
N SER A 15 16.27 12.58 -12.79
CA SER A 15 17.19 13.64 -13.17
C SER A 15 18.37 13.65 -12.19
N THR A 16 19.58 13.36 -12.68
CA THR A 16 20.81 13.52 -11.90
C THR A 16 21.17 14.98 -11.65
N ALA A 17 20.74 15.89 -12.54
CA ALA A 17 20.97 17.33 -12.39
C ALA A 17 20.23 17.90 -11.18
N ASP A 18 18.98 17.44 -10.97
CA ASP A 18 18.10 17.98 -9.91
C ASP A 18 17.96 17.00 -8.72
N GLN A 19 18.59 15.82 -8.84
CA GLN A 19 18.51 14.69 -7.92
C GLN A 19 17.06 14.27 -7.60
N ARG A 20 16.17 14.26 -8.59
CA ARG A 20 14.73 14.05 -8.40
C ARG A 20 14.12 13.17 -9.50
N PHE A 21 13.01 12.51 -9.15
CA PHE A 21 12.19 11.81 -10.13
C PHE A 21 11.19 12.77 -10.81
N HIS A 22 10.99 12.60 -12.12
CA HIS A 22 10.03 13.32 -12.94
C HIS A 22 9.00 12.36 -13.52
N ASN A 23 7.74 12.80 -13.55
CA ASN A 23 6.68 12.02 -14.21
C ASN A 23 6.99 11.91 -15.71
N VAL A 24 6.94 10.68 -16.22
CA VAL A 24 7.13 10.36 -17.66
C VAL A 24 6.10 11.08 -18.54
N ARG A 25 4.91 11.32 -17.97
CA ARG A 25 3.79 11.98 -18.64
C ARG A 25 3.28 13.11 -17.75
N PRO A 26 3.97 14.26 -17.71
CA PRO A 26 3.61 15.37 -16.82
C PRO A 26 2.25 16.01 -17.20
N SER A 27 1.73 15.72 -18.40
CA SER A 27 0.68 16.50 -19.04
C SER A 27 -0.65 15.76 -19.28
N VAL A 28 -0.86 14.57 -18.72
CA VAL A 28 -2.13 13.82 -18.91
C VAL A 28 -3.35 14.67 -18.53
N TYR A 29 -3.26 15.47 -17.47
CA TYR A 29 -4.32 16.41 -17.07
C TYR A 29 -4.33 17.72 -17.86
N LEU A 30 -3.17 18.16 -18.37
CA LEU A 30 -3.02 19.43 -19.09
C LEU A 30 -3.56 19.35 -20.52
N HIS A 31 -3.61 18.15 -21.11
CA HIS A 31 -4.16 17.93 -22.45
C HIS A 31 -5.64 17.56 -22.46
N MET A 32 -6.31 17.48 -21.31
CA MET A 32 -7.75 17.20 -21.28
C MET A 32 -8.55 18.39 -21.79
N GLY A 33 -9.29 18.19 -22.88
CA GLY A 33 -10.27 19.13 -23.39
C GLY A 33 -11.40 19.37 -22.37
N TRP A 34 -12.07 20.51 -22.48
CA TRP A 34 -13.12 20.91 -21.54
C TRP A 34 -14.26 19.88 -21.41
N ARG A 35 -14.60 19.18 -22.51
CA ARG A 35 -15.59 18.08 -22.53
C ARG A 35 -15.14 16.87 -21.69
N GLU A 36 -13.86 16.53 -21.73
CA GLU A 36 -13.29 15.41 -20.97
C GLU A 36 -13.23 15.76 -19.49
N ARG A 37 -12.86 16.99 -19.15
CA ARG A 37 -12.88 17.51 -17.77
C ARG A 37 -14.31 17.48 -17.19
N LEU A 38 -15.30 17.93 -17.97
CA LEU A 38 -16.72 17.83 -17.58
C LEU A 38 -17.19 16.38 -17.45
N SER A 39 -16.73 15.48 -18.33
CA SER A 39 -17.04 14.05 -18.25
C SER A 39 -16.46 13.42 -16.97
N VAL A 40 -15.21 13.72 -16.61
CA VAL A 40 -14.58 13.26 -15.35
C VAL A 40 -15.30 13.83 -14.14
N LEU A 41 -15.64 15.13 -14.14
CA LEU A 41 -16.41 15.76 -13.07
C LEU A 41 -17.80 15.11 -12.93
N ARG A 42 -18.50 14.90 -14.05
CA ARG A 42 -19.78 14.17 -14.08
C ARG A 42 -19.61 12.74 -13.59
N CYS A 43 -18.48 12.09 -13.89
CA CYS A 43 -18.22 10.73 -13.46
C CYS A 43 -18.04 10.64 -11.93
N LEU A 44 -17.27 11.58 -11.37
CA LEU A 44 -17.04 11.72 -9.94
C LEU A 44 -18.32 12.06 -9.16
N LEU A 45 -19.20 12.89 -9.74
CA LEU A 45 -20.41 13.39 -9.07
C LEU A 45 -21.66 12.53 -9.30
N PHE A 46 -21.82 11.95 -10.51
CA PHE A 46 -23.11 11.40 -10.97
C PHE A 46 -23.04 9.96 -11.51
N THR A 47 -21.88 9.42 -11.89
CA THR A 47 -21.77 7.99 -12.24
C THR A 47 -21.29 7.17 -11.05
N ALA A 48 -22.11 7.16 -10.01
CA ALA A 48 -22.05 6.13 -8.99
C ALA A 48 -22.94 4.95 -9.44
N ARG A 49 -22.45 4.12 -10.38
CA ARG A 49 -22.87 2.71 -10.33
C ARG A 49 -22.51 2.20 -8.93
N SER A 50 -23.35 1.36 -8.32
CA SER A 50 -23.06 0.82 -6.98
C SER A 50 -21.67 0.16 -6.99
N ARG A 51 -20.67 0.86 -6.45
CA ARG A 51 -19.29 0.36 -6.26
C ARG A 51 -19.19 -0.50 -4.99
N MET A 52 -20.32 -0.71 -4.33
CA MET A 52 -20.44 -1.52 -3.13
C MET A 52 -21.23 -2.79 -3.49
N PRO A 53 -20.67 -3.97 -3.18
CA PRO A 53 -21.42 -5.22 -3.23
C PRO A 53 -22.69 -5.12 -2.38
N GLY A 54 -23.78 -5.76 -2.82
CA GLY A 54 -25.05 -5.78 -2.08
C GLY A 54 -25.05 -6.68 -0.84
N GLN A 55 -24.00 -7.47 -0.64
CA GLN A 55 -23.83 -8.40 0.47
C GLN A 55 -22.35 -8.48 0.85
N ARG A 56 -22.06 -8.94 2.07
CA ARG A 56 -20.67 -9.17 2.53
C ARG A 56 -19.95 -10.14 1.60
N LEU A 57 -18.68 -9.89 1.33
CA LEU A 57 -17.88 -10.82 0.53
C LEU A 57 -17.47 -12.02 1.40
N PRO A 58 -17.25 -13.21 0.82
CA PRO A 58 -16.70 -14.34 1.56
C PRO A 58 -15.36 -13.98 2.19
N GLU A 59 -15.17 -14.37 3.45
CA GLU A 59 -13.94 -14.16 4.21
C GLU A 59 -13.43 -15.52 4.70
N VAL A 60 -12.10 -15.70 4.70
CA VAL A 60 -11.45 -16.91 5.19
C VAL A 60 -10.46 -16.49 6.26
N THR A 61 -10.70 -16.92 7.49
CA THR A 61 -9.77 -16.68 8.60
C THR A 61 -8.45 -17.43 8.33
N PRO A 62 -7.30 -16.74 8.37
CA PRO A 62 -6.01 -17.38 8.20
C PRO A 62 -5.73 -18.47 9.24
N ASN A 63 -5.11 -19.57 8.78
CA ASN A 63 -4.50 -20.56 9.68
C ASN A 63 -3.01 -20.23 9.84
N TRP A 64 -2.64 -19.59 10.95
CA TRP A 64 -1.25 -19.16 11.19
C TRP A 64 -0.25 -20.30 11.29
N ARG A 65 -0.67 -21.47 11.78
CA ARG A 65 0.22 -22.64 11.86
C ARG A 65 0.62 -23.13 10.46
N GLU A 66 -0.33 -23.17 9.53
CA GLU A 66 -0.02 -23.52 8.15
C GLU A 66 0.73 -22.39 7.45
N PHE A 67 0.32 -21.13 7.67
CA PHE A 67 0.95 -19.96 7.03
C PHE A 67 2.43 -19.79 7.39
N LEU A 68 2.80 -20.05 8.65
CA LEU A 68 4.18 -19.91 9.15
C LEU A 68 4.97 -21.21 9.13
N LYS A 69 4.46 -22.25 8.46
CA LYS A 69 5.12 -23.56 8.44
C LYS A 69 6.53 -23.43 7.83
N PRO A 70 7.58 -23.92 8.51
CA PRO A 70 8.95 -23.84 8.01
C PRO A 70 9.16 -24.89 6.93
N ASP A 71 8.81 -24.55 5.69
CA ASP A 71 9.11 -25.32 4.49
C ASP A 71 9.47 -24.37 3.33
N ASN A 72 9.87 -24.93 2.19
CA ASN A 72 10.33 -24.14 1.04
C ASN A 72 9.16 -23.59 0.19
N LYS A 73 7.94 -23.49 0.74
CA LYS A 73 6.78 -22.97 0.01
C LYS A 73 6.56 -21.51 0.35
N THR A 74 6.39 -20.71 -0.71
CA THR A 74 5.83 -19.36 -0.57
C THR A 74 4.33 -19.45 -0.31
N ARG A 75 3.86 -18.75 0.72
CA ARG A 75 2.45 -18.63 1.05
C ARG A 75 2.03 -17.17 0.98
N ILE A 76 0.81 -16.93 0.51
CA ILE A 76 0.27 -15.59 0.30
C ILE A 76 -1.16 -15.55 0.87
N ILE A 77 -1.46 -14.51 1.62
CA ILE A 77 -2.81 -14.16 2.08
C ILE A 77 -3.16 -12.79 1.52
N TRP A 78 -4.38 -12.65 1.01
CA TRP A 78 -4.92 -11.38 0.55
C TRP A 78 -5.89 -10.80 1.59
N PHE A 79 -5.57 -9.60 2.10
CA PHE A 79 -6.38 -8.88 3.09
C PHE A 79 -7.35 -7.85 2.47
N GLY A 80 -7.45 -7.85 1.13
CA GLY A 80 -8.26 -6.91 0.36
C GLY A 80 -7.43 -5.74 -0.18
N HIS A 81 -7.95 -5.10 -1.24
CA HIS A 81 -7.25 -4.06 -1.97
C HIS A 81 -5.85 -4.53 -2.41
N SER A 82 -4.79 -3.76 -2.11
CA SER A 82 -3.38 -4.09 -2.37
C SER A 82 -2.68 -4.76 -1.18
N SER A 83 -3.40 -5.00 -0.06
CA SER A 83 -2.80 -5.54 1.16
C SER A 83 -2.55 -7.05 1.04
N LEU A 84 -1.29 -7.45 1.00
CA LEU A 84 -0.85 -8.83 0.86
C LEU A 84 0.09 -9.20 2.01
N LEU A 85 -0.08 -10.38 2.58
CA LEU A 85 0.85 -10.96 3.54
C LEU A 85 1.50 -12.19 2.92
N LEU A 86 2.82 -12.18 2.84
CA LEU A 86 3.64 -13.22 2.25
C LEU A 86 4.50 -13.87 3.32
N ASN A 87 4.63 -15.20 3.26
CA ASN A 87 5.65 -15.95 3.99
C ASN A 87 6.50 -16.68 2.98
N MET A 88 7.80 -16.42 2.97
CA MET A 88 8.76 -17.00 2.03
C MET A 88 10.08 -17.22 2.75
N ASP A 89 10.56 -18.45 2.77
CA ASP A 89 11.82 -18.84 3.42
C ASP A 89 11.94 -18.36 4.88
N GLY A 90 10.82 -18.42 5.62
CA GLY A 90 10.73 -17.98 7.01
C GLY A 90 10.61 -16.47 7.20
N VAL A 91 10.69 -15.68 6.14
CA VAL A 91 10.51 -14.22 6.18
C VAL A 91 9.06 -13.86 5.92
N THR A 92 8.47 -13.08 6.82
CA THR A 92 7.10 -12.59 6.72
C THR A 92 7.07 -11.14 6.24
N VAL A 93 6.51 -10.94 5.04
CA VAL A 93 6.45 -9.65 4.34
C VAL A 93 5.00 -9.18 4.23
N LEU A 94 4.74 -7.94 4.64
CA LEU A 94 3.43 -7.31 4.55
C LEU A 94 3.49 -6.14 3.55
N ILE A 95 2.74 -6.25 2.45
CA ILE A 95 2.75 -5.28 1.35
C ILE A 95 1.50 -4.40 1.42
N ASP A 96 1.69 -3.09 1.27
CA ASP A 96 0.64 -2.06 1.26
C ASP A 96 -0.47 -2.26 2.30
N PRO A 97 -0.12 -2.38 3.60
CA PRO A 97 -1.11 -2.78 4.59
C PRO A 97 -2.03 -1.63 4.98
N VAL A 98 -3.31 -1.80 4.68
CA VAL A 98 -4.37 -0.92 5.14
C VAL A 98 -5.27 -1.71 6.07
N PHE A 99 -5.46 -1.21 7.29
CA PHE A 99 -6.37 -1.77 8.29
C PHE A 99 -7.39 -0.74 8.77
N SER A 100 -7.16 0.54 8.47
CA SER A 100 -8.11 1.63 8.68
C SER A 100 -9.44 1.40 7.96
N ALA A 101 -10.50 1.95 8.57
CA ALA A 101 -11.86 1.91 8.04
C ALA A 101 -12.08 2.83 6.83
N SER A 102 -11.14 3.73 6.54
CA SER A 102 -11.22 4.73 5.46
C SER A 102 -9.85 4.96 4.85
N ALA A 103 -9.80 5.02 3.52
CA ALA A 103 -8.61 5.31 2.73
C ALA A 103 -8.62 6.78 2.23
N ALA A 104 -8.81 7.72 3.14
CA ALA A 104 -8.86 9.14 2.84
C ALA A 104 -8.36 9.97 4.03
N PRO A 105 -7.93 11.23 3.80
CA PRO A 105 -7.56 12.13 4.90
C PRO A 105 -8.70 12.41 5.88
N PHE A 106 -9.95 12.20 5.44
CA PHE A 106 -11.13 12.37 6.26
C PHE A 106 -11.85 11.02 6.41
N PRO A 107 -12.11 10.55 7.65
CA PRO A 107 -12.54 9.17 7.94
C PRO A 107 -13.93 8.81 7.39
N PHE A 108 -14.72 9.81 7.00
CA PHE A 108 -16.05 9.60 6.42
C PHE A 108 -16.03 9.39 4.90
N ARG A 109 -14.89 9.59 4.22
CA ARG A 109 -14.75 9.42 2.76
C ARG A 109 -14.04 8.11 2.43
N ILE A 110 -14.35 7.52 1.28
CA ILE A 110 -13.73 6.27 0.79
C ILE A 110 -13.65 5.20 1.89
N LYS A 111 -14.81 4.82 2.42
CA LYS A 111 -14.90 3.80 3.46
C LYS A 111 -14.59 2.42 2.89
N ARG A 112 -13.88 1.62 3.66
CA ARG A 112 -13.71 0.20 3.39
C ARG A 112 -15.07 -0.48 3.42
N PHE A 113 -15.30 -1.40 2.49
CA PHE A 113 -16.57 -2.11 2.37
C PHE A 113 -16.83 -3.06 3.56
N GLN A 114 -15.83 -3.84 3.96
CA GLN A 114 -15.88 -4.78 5.08
C GLN A 114 -14.59 -4.69 5.90
N PRO A 115 -14.60 -4.88 7.23
CA PRO A 115 -13.38 -4.80 8.02
C PRO A 115 -12.33 -5.86 7.58
N PRO A 116 -11.04 -5.66 7.91
CA PRO A 116 -10.04 -6.71 7.76
C PRO A 116 -10.49 -8.01 8.44
N VAL A 117 -10.19 -9.16 7.82
CA VAL A 117 -10.61 -10.49 8.31
C VAL A 117 -10.06 -10.81 9.71
N VAL A 118 -8.90 -10.23 10.04
CA VAL A 118 -8.29 -10.32 11.37
C VAL A 118 -7.85 -8.92 11.83
N PRO A 119 -7.88 -8.65 13.14
CA PRO A 119 -7.31 -7.42 13.68
C PRO A 119 -5.79 -7.41 13.52
N MET A 120 -5.18 -6.23 13.54
CA MET A 120 -3.75 -6.05 13.32
C MET A 120 -2.91 -6.73 14.41
N GLU A 121 -3.45 -6.80 15.62
CA GLU A 121 -2.89 -7.48 16.80
C GLU A 121 -2.81 -9.00 16.64
N ALA A 122 -3.65 -9.58 15.77
CA ALA A 122 -3.67 -11.00 15.50
C ALA A 122 -2.72 -11.41 14.36
N LEU A 123 -2.02 -10.46 13.75
CA LEU A 123 -1.01 -10.76 12.74
C LEU A 123 0.19 -11.47 13.40
N PRO A 124 0.86 -12.38 12.67
CA PRO A 124 2.14 -12.92 13.11
C PRO A 124 3.20 -11.81 13.14
N ALA A 125 4.40 -12.14 13.65
CA ALA A 125 5.54 -11.23 13.54
C ALA A 125 5.80 -10.89 12.06
N ILE A 126 5.97 -9.60 11.78
CA ILE A 126 6.21 -9.08 10.44
C ILE A 126 7.66 -8.61 10.39
N ASP A 127 8.46 -9.20 9.50
CA ASP A 127 9.87 -8.85 9.35
C ASP A 127 10.03 -7.63 8.46
N VAL A 128 9.22 -7.53 7.40
CA VAL A 128 9.31 -6.46 6.40
C VAL A 128 7.93 -5.93 6.04
N ILE A 129 7.78 -4.60 6.04
CA ILE A 129 6.65 -3.90 5.42
C ILE A 129 7.12 -3.22 4.14
N VAL A 130 6.43 -3.48 3.04
CA VAL A 130 6.72 -2.85 1.75
C VAL A 130 5.58 -1.89 1.40
N LEU A 131 5.93 -0.64 1.13
CA LEU A 131 5.00 0.37 0.63
C LEU A 131 5.31 0.63 -0.83
N SER A 132 4.31 0.63 -1.71
CA SER A 132 4.48 0.91 -3.13
C SER A 132 4.52 2.42 -3.42
N HIS A 133 3.72 3.21 -2.70
CA HIS A 133 3.66 4.68 -2.80
C HIS A 133 2.93 5.30 -1.59
N ASN A 134 2.74 6.63 -1.61
CA ASN A 134 2.25 7.41 -0.46
C ASN A 134 0.75 7.76 -0.49
N HIS A 135 -0.06 7.07 -1.29
CA HIS A 135 -1.51 7.33 -1.32
C HIS A 135 -2.23 6.62 -0.17
N TYR A 136 -3.37 7.14 0.29
CA TYR A 136 -4.05 6.71 1.52
C TYR A 136 -4.58 5.27 1.50
N ASP A 137 -4.77 4.67 0.32
CA ASP A 137 -5.14 3.26 0.13
C ASP A 137 -3.92 2.32 0.07
N HIS A 138 -2.70 2.83 0.22
CA HIS A 138 -1.47 2.03 0.34
C HIS A 138 -0.62 2.40 1.57
N LEU A 139 -0.69 3.67 2.02
CA LEU A 139 -0.02 4.20 3.20
C LEU A 139 -1.04 4.51 4.30
N ASP A 140 -1.28 3.51 5.15
CA ASP A 140 -2.17 3.65 6.30
C ASP A 140 -1.41 4.04 7.57
N ARG A 141 -1.62 5.28 8.04
CA ARG A 141 -0.93 5.82 9.21
C ARG A 141 -1.11 4.95 10.46
N VAL A 142 -2.30 4.42 10.69
CA VAL A 142 -2.59 3.57 11.87
C VAL A 142 -1.72 2.32 11.84
N THR A 143 -1.56 1.72 10.65
CA THR A 143 -0.67 0.57 10.47
C THR A 143 0.79 0.93 10.72
N ILE A 144 1.27 2.05 10.16
CA ILE A 144 2.66 2.46 10.37
C ILE A 144 2.95 2.69 11.86
N ASP A 145 2.04 3.36 12.57
CA ASP A 145 2.18 3.64 13.99
C ASP A 145 2.21 2.35 14.83
N PHE A 146 1.37 1.36 14.51
CA PHE A 146 1.36 0.07 15.20
C PHE A 146 2.66 -0.74 15.07
N PHE A 147 3.31 -0.67 13.90
CA PHE A 147 4.55 -1.42 13.63
C PHE A 147 5.82 -0.64 13.96
N ARG A 148 5.71 0.64 14.34
CA ARG A 148 6.84 1.54 14.62
C ARG A 148 7.85 0.94 15.61
N ASP A 149 7.35 0.46 16.75
CA ASP A 149 8.18 -0.01 17.86
C ASP A 149 8.46 -1.52 17.78
N LYS A 150 8.07 -2.17 16.68
CA LYS A 150 8.28 -3.60 16.46
C LYS A 150 9.59 -3.83 15.69
N LYS A 151 10.08 -5.07 15.73
CA LYS A 151 11.24 -5.51 14.94
C LYS A 151 10.84 -5.71 13.47
N THR A 152 10.43 -4.63 12.81
CA THR A 152 9.91 -4.63 11.44
C THR A 152 10.65 -3.59 10.60
N HIS A 153 11.14 -4.01 9.43
CA HIS A 153 11.82 -3.13 8.49
C HIS A 153 10.83 -2.54 7.48
N PHE A 154 10.88 -1.23 7.26
CA PHE A 154 10.07 -0.58 6.23
C PHE A 154 10.89 -0.39 4.94
N VAL A 155 10.34 -0.87 3.83
CA VAL A 155 10.85 -0.64 2.47
C VAL A 155 9.89 0.30 1.76
N THR A 156 10.39 1.46 1.34
CA THR A 156 9.56 2.53 0.74
C THR A 156 10.23 3.13 -0.49
N PRO A 157 9.48 3.78 -1.40
CA PRO A 157 10.04 4.56 -2.49
C PRO A 157 11.02 5.63 -2.02
N LEU A 158 11.94 6.00 -2.92
CA LEU A 158 12.87 7.09 -2.66
C LEU A 158 12.11 8.38 -2.32
N GLY A 159 12.58 9.11 -1.30
CA GLY A 159 11.99 10.37 -0.85
C GLY A 159 10.90 10.23 0.22
N MET A 160 10.38 9.02 0.48
CA MET A 160 9.38 8.81 1.54
C MET A 160 9.97 8.81 2.96
N GLY A 161 11.30 8.78 3.12
CA GLY A 161 11.94 8.76 4.44
C GLY A 161 11.52 9.92 5.36
N LYS A 162 11.30 11.13 4.82
CA LYS A 162 10.78 12.26 5.62
C LYS A 162 9.33 12.04 6.08
N THR A 163 8.49 11.53 5.19
CA THR A 163 7.09 11.21 5.51
C THR A 163 7.01 10.12 6.57
N MET A 164 7.82 9.07 6.44
CA MET A 164 7.88 7.97 7.42
C MET A 164 8.37 8.47 8.78
N LYS A 165 9.40 9.31 8.82
CA LYS A 165 9.85 9.95 10.07
C LYS A 165 8.79 10.84 10.69
N LYS A 166 8.10 11.67 9.91
CA LYS A 166 7.03 12.55 10.40
C LYS A 166 5.82 11.78 10.91
N ILE A 167 5.46 10.68 10.26
CA ILE A 167 4.44 9.78 10.81
C ILE A 167 4.95 9.24 12.14
N GLY A 168 6.23 8.85 12.16
CA GLY A 168 7.07 8.36 13.26
C GLY A 168 7.45 9.34 14.39
N ASP A 169 7.04 10.61 14.34
CA ASP A 169 7.25 11.63 15.37
C ASP A 169 5.92 11.89 16.11
#